data_AF-A0A023NBC7-F1
#
_entry.id   AF-A0A023NBC7-F1
#
_cell.length_a   1.000
_cell.length_b   1.000
_cell.length_c   1.000
_cell.angle_alpha   90.00
_cell.angle_beta   90.00
_cell.angle_gamma   90.00
#
_symmetry.space_group_name_H-M   'P 1'
#
loop_
_entity.id
_entity.type
_entity.pdbx_description
1 polymer ?
#
loop_
_entity_poly.entity_id
_entity_poly.type
_entity_poly.pdbx_seq_one_letter_code
_entity_poly.pdbx_strand_id
1 'polypeptide(L)'
;CKPSCGWNGKATLKKGPVISCDVHDKPLADQGSTMSGCGGGGAYMCSSESPWAVNDTLAYGYAAVNIGGGTEASWCCACYELTFTSSTIVGKKMIVQATNTGGDLGSNHFDISI
;
A
#
# COMPACT_ATOMS: atom_id res chain seq x y z
N CYS A 1 -6.51 -8.14 4.08
CA CYS A 1 -6.19 -7.72 5.47
C CYS A 1 -6.26 -6.21 5.57
N LYS A 2 -6.29 -5.62 6.78
CA LYS A 2 -5.97 -4.19 6.96
C LYS A 2 -4.48 -3.95 6.60
N PRO A 3 -4.16 -2.93 5.77
CA PRO A 3 -2.78 -2.62 5.40
C PRO A 3 -1.97 -2.13 6.60
N SER A 4 -0.67 -2.43 6.67
CA SER A 4 0.16 -2.13 7.85
C SER A 4 0.33 -0.63 8.10
N CYS A 5 0.38 0.20 7.05
CA CYS A 5 0.40 1.67 7.21
C CYS A 5 -0.97 2.24 7.61
N GLY A 6 -2.01 1.39 7.72
CA GLY A 6 -3.32 1.71 8.27
C GLY A 6 -3.39 1.69 9.80
N TRP A 7 -2.29 1.34 10.49
CA TRP A 7 -2.19 1.42 11.94
C TRP A 7 -1.65 2.79 12.38
N ASN A 8 -2.20 3.32 13.48
CA ASN A 8 -1.71 4.56 14.07
C ASN A 8 -0.25 4.38 14.58
N GLY A 9 0.55 5.43 14.47
CA GLY A 9 1.93 5.48 14.97
C GLY A 9 2.98 4.80 14.08
N LYS A 10 2.60 4.30 12.89
CA LYS A 10 3.56 3.67 11.95
C LYS A 10 4.50 4.66 11.28
N ALA A 11 4.02 5.87 11.00
CA ALA A 11 4.80 6.98 10.47
C ALA A 11 4.18 8.30 10.92
N THR A 12 4.96 9.39 10.87
CA THR A 12 4.46 10.75 11.12
C THR A 12 3.81 11.28 9.84
N LEU A 13 2.49 11.16 9.75
CA LEU A 13 1.71 11.50 8.56
C LEU A 13 0.85 12.74 8.80
N LYS A 14 0.75 13.61 7.78
CA LYS A 14 -0.02 14.88 7.87
C LYS A 14 -1.51 14.68 8.14
N LYS A 15 -2.10 13.58 7.65
CA LYS A 15 -3.55 13.33 7.67
C LYS A 15 -3.95 12.08 8.46
N GLY A 16 -3.00 11.39 9.09
CA GLY A 16 -3.23 10.09 9.72
C GLY A 16 -2.85 8.90 8.83
N PRO A 17 -3.08 7.67 9.30
CA PRO A 17 -2.71 6.43 8.62
C PRO A 17 -3.54 6.18 7.36
N VAL A 18 -3.15 5.16 6.58
CA VAL A 18 -3.94 4.69 5.42
C VAL A 18 -5.35 4.28 5.88
N ILE A 19 -6.36 4.74 5.17
CA ILE A 19 -7.76 4.45 5.50
C ILE A 19 -8.05 2.99 5.15
N SER A 20 -8.60 2.25 6.11
CA SER A 20 -9.16 0.92 5.89
C SER A 20 -10.66 1.00 5.65
N CYS A 21 -11.24 -0.04 5.07
CA CYS A 21 -12.68 -0.15 4.85
C CYS A 21 -13.30 -1.29 5.66
N ASP A 22 -14.60 -1.22 5.91
CA ASP A 22 -15.36 -2.37 6.42
C ASP A 22 -15.60 -3.44 5.34
N VAL A 23 -16.31 -4.51 5.69
CA VAL A 23 -16.63 -5.63 4.77
C VAL A 23 -17.50 -5.22 3.58
N HIS A 24 -18.13 -4.04 3.65
CA HIS A 24 -18.97 -3.47 2.59
C HIS A 24 -18.26 -2.34 1.83
N ASP A 25 -16.93 -2.29 1.93
CA ASP A 25 -16.07 -1.30 1.28
C ASP A 25 -16.41 0.15 1.68
N LYS A 26 -16.86 0.35 2.93
CA LYS A 26 -17.07 1.69 3.50
C LYS A 26 -15.83 2.14 4.28
N PRO A 27 -15.27 3.32 3.97
CA PRO A 27 -14.14 3.89 4.70
C PRO A 27 -14.40 3.99 6.22
N LEU A 28 -13.45 3.51 7.01
CA LEU A 28 -13.45 3.60 8.46
C LEU A 28 -12.74 4.88 8.90
N ALA A 29 -13.51 5.87 9.38
CA ALA A 29 -13.00 7.15 9.88
C ALA A 29 -12.58 7.10 11.36
N ASP A 30 -11.79 6.08 11.73
CA ASP A 30 -11.47 5.75 13.12
C ASP A 30 -9.97 5.88 13.47
N GLN A 31 -9.21 6.55 12.60
CA GLN A 31 -7.75 6.74 12.73
C GLN A 31 -6.99 5.41 12.90
N GLY A 32 -7.47 4.35 12.26
CA GLY A 32 -6.82 3.05 12.29
C GLY A 32 -7.04 2.29 13.59
N SER A 33 -8.12 2.57 14.34
CA SER A 33 -8.44 1.91 15.60
C SER A 33 -9.00 0.49 15.40
N THR A 34 -9.81 0.26 14.36
CA THR A 34 -10.43 -1.03 14.09
C THR A 34 -9.38 -2.09 13.75
N MET A 35 -9.53 -3.25 14.38
CA MET A 35 -8.64 -4.40 14.17
C MET A 35 -8.78 -4.99 12.76
N SER A 36 -7.67 -5.52 12.23
CA SER A 36 -7.64 -6.19 10.93
C SER A 36 -8.59 -7.38 10.86
N GLY A 37 -9.34 -7.52 9.77
CA GLY A 37 -10.16 -8.70 9.48
C GLY A 37 -9.36 -10.00 9.41
N CYS A 38 -8.07 -9.93 9.05
CA CYS A 38 -7.19 -11.10 9.09
C CYS A 38 -6.82 -11.54 10.51
N GLY A 39 -7.08 -10.70 11.52
CA GLY A 39 -6.99 -11.04 12.94
C GLY A 39 -8.37 -11.16 13.61
N GLY A 40 -9.45 -11.32 12.83
CA GLY A 40 -10.82 -11.42 13.34
C GLY A 40 -11.52 -10.08 13.63
N GLY A 41 -10.93 -8.95 13.22
CA GLY A 41 -11.56 -7.62 13.32
C GLY A 41 -12.44 -7.25 12.12
N GLY A 42 -12.77 -5.96 12.00
CA GLY A 42 -13.68 -5.43 10.97
C GLY A 42 -13.02 -4.59 9.88
N ALA A 43 -11.69 -4.44 9.87
CA ALA A 43 -10.98 -3.58 8.92
C ALA A 43 -10.28 -4.38 7.80
N TYR A 44 -10.49 -3.97 6.57
CA TYR A 44 -9.97 -4.55 5.34
C TYR A 44 -9.29 -3.46 4.49
N MET A 45 -8.52 -3.87 3.49
CA MET A 45 -8.04 -2.96 2.45
C MET A 45 -9.25 -2.46 1.65
N CYS A 46 -9.30 -1.17 1.34
CA CYS A 46 -10.37 -0.61 0.50
C CYS A 46 -10.17 -1.03 -0.96
N SER A 47 -11.26 -1.24 -1.70
CA SER A 47 -11.21 -1.52 -3.14
C SER A 47 -10.60 -0.35 -3.95
N SER A 48 -10.65 0.86 -3.41
CA SER A 48 -9.96 2.02 -3.98
C SER A 48 -8.44 1.90 -3.98
N GLU A 49 -7.86 0.94 -3.25
CA GLU A 49 -6.43 0.59 -3.33
C GLU A 49 -6.10 -0.38 -4.48
N SER A 50 -6.91 -0.38 -5.54
CA SER A 50 -6.66 -1.07 -6.80
C SER A 50 -5.88 -0.19 -7.79
N PRO A 51 -5.06 -0.78 -8.69
CA PRO A 51 -4.28 -0.04 -9.67
C PRO A 51 -5.15 0.41 -10.85
N TRP A 52 -4.72 1.48 -11.53
CA TRP A 52 -5.37 1.95 -12.76
C TRP A 52 -4.36 2.48 -13.77
N ALA A 53 -4.68 2.28 -15.05
CA ALA A 53 -3.90 2.84 -16.14
C ALA A 53 -4.24 4.33 -16.32
N VAL A 54 -3.22 5.17 -16.41
CA VAL A 54 -3.35 6.56 -16.84
C VAL A 54 -3.36 6.62 -18.37
N ASN A 55 -2.48 5.84 -18.99
CA ASN A 55 -2.39 5.61 -20.43
C ASN A 55 -1.61 4.31 -20.69
N ASP A 56 -1.26 4.04 -21.94
CA ASP A 56 -0.58 2.80 -22.34
C ASP A 56 0.82 2.61 -21.71
N THR A 57 1.47 3.67 -21.22
CA THR A 57 2.85 3.61 -20.69
C THR A 57 2.95 3.95 -19.20
N LEU A 58 1.89 4.46 -18.57
CA LEU A 58 1.86 4.85 -17.17
C LEU A 58 0.62 4.31 -16.44
N ALA A 59 0.85 3.73 -15.26
CA ALA A 59 -0.18 3.37 -14.30
C ALA A 59 0.08 3.98 -12.92
N TYR A 60 -0.96 4.06 -12.10
CA TYR A 60 -0.88 4.33 -10.67
C TYR A 60 -1.38 3.11 -9.89
N GLY A 61 -0.95 2.98 -8.63
CA GLY A 61 -1.50 1.98 -7.73
C GLY A 61 -0.85 1.99 -6.35
N TYR A 62 -0.85 0.83 -5.73
CA TYR A 62 -0.47 0.64 -4.33
C TYR A 62 0.39 -0.61 -4.20
N ALA A 63 1.24 -0.67 -3.17
CA ALA A 63 2.09 -1.83 -2.93
C ALA A 63 2.34 -2.07 -1.45
N ALA A 64 2.57 -3.34 -1.10
CA ALA A 64 3.34 -3.69 0.08
C ALA A 64 4.83 -3.61 -0.27
N VAL A 65 5.65 -3.05 0.62
CA VAL A 65 7.08 -2.83 0.33
C VAL A 65 7.99 -3.35 1.44
N ASN A 66 9.21 -3.69 1.06
CA ASN A 66 10.34 -3.83 1.97
C ASN A 66 11.56 -3.17 1.32
N ILE A 67 11.98 -2.01 1.84
CA ILE A 67 13.04 -1.18 1.25
C ILE A 67 14.30 -1.28 2.09
N GLY A 68 15.42 -1.64 1.47
CA GLY A 68 16.70 -1.82 2.13
C GLY A 68 17.15 -0.55 2.85
N GLY A 69 17.53 -0.68 4.13
CA GLY A 69 17.96 0.43 4.96
C GLY A 69 16.82 1.32 5.50
N GLY A 70 15.57 1.00 5.18
CA GLY A 70 14.38 1.68 5.67
C GLY A 70 13.65 0.95 6.80
N THR A 71 12.60 1.59 7.29
CA THR A 71 11.59 1.02 8.19
C THR A 71 10.19 1.49 7.76
N GLU A 72 9.13 0.96 8.36
CA GLU A 72 7.76 1.44 8.11
C GLU A 72 7.62 2.96 8.27
N ALA A 73 8.34 3.56 9.23
CA ALA A 73 8.33 5.01 9.43
C ALA A 73 8.86 5.79 8.22
N SER A 74 9.72 5.18 7.41
CA SER A 74 10.33 5.81 6.23
C SER A 74 9.54 5.60 4.95
N TRP A 75 8.84 4.48 4.79
CA TRP A 75 8.13 4.15 3.55
C TRP A 75 6.61 4.26 3.65
N CYS A 76 6.00 4.21 4.83
CA CYS A 76 4.55 4.29 4.92
C CYS A 76 4.02 5.59 4.30
N CYS A 77 3.12 5.42 3.35
CA CYS A 77 2.53 6.47 2.51
C CYS A 77 3.50 7.18 1.55
N ALA A 78 4.77 6.78 1.47
CA ALA A 78 5.69 7.26 0.45
C ALA A 78 5.27 6.74 -0.94
N CYS A 79 5.59 7.51 -1.97
CA CYS A 79 5.33 7.14 -3.36
C CYS A 79 6.65 6.88 -4.10
N TYR A 80 6.63 5.88 -4.97
CA TYR A 80 7.79 5.46 -5.76
C TYR A 80 7.39 5.33 -7.23
N GLU A 81 8.20 5.86 -8.14
CA GLU A 81 8.08 5.57 -9.57
C GLU A 81 8.90 4.33 -9.91
N LEU A 82 8.22 3.27 -10.33
CA LEU A 82 8.82 2.04 -10.82
C LEU A 82 8.92 2.13 -12.34
N THR A 83 10.08 1.74 -12.89
CA THR A 83 10.24 1.46 -14.32
C THR A 83 10.51 -0.03 -14.48
N PHE A 84 9.64 -0.74 -15.18
CA PHE A 84 9.80 -2.19 -15.36
C PHE A 84 10.98 -2.48 -16.28
N THR A 85 11.83 -3.44 -15.91
CA THR A 85 13.07 -3.77 -16.63
C THR A 85 13.01 -5.14 -17.33
N SER A 86 11.90 -5.85 -17.22
CA SER A 86 11.70 -7.20 -17.78
C SER A 86 10.23 -7.44 -18.13
N SER A 87 9.94 -8.62 -18.69
CA SER A 87 8.61 -9.08 -19.17
C SER A 87 8.05 -8.28 -20.36
N THR A 88 6.76 -8.45 -20.66
CA THR A 88 6.05 -7.77 -21.76
C THR A 88 5.76 -6.28 -21.49
N ILE A 89 5.99 -5.80 -20.27
CA ILE A 89 5.76 -4.41 -19.86
C ILE A 89 7.05 -3.62 -19.63
N VAL A 90 8.19 -4.11 -20.11
CA VAL A 90 9.49 -3.42 -20.01
C VAL A 90 9.39 -1.97 -20.52
N GLY A 91 9.99 -1.04 -19.78
CA GLY A 91 9.97 0.40 -20.07
C GLY A 91 8.68 1.11 -19.66
N LYS A 92 7.58 0.40 -19.40
CA LYS A 92 6.39 1.02 -18.79
C LYS A 92 6.69 1.45 -17.35
N LYS A 93 5.91 2.42 -16.89
CA LYS A 93 6.05 3.02 -15.56
C LYS A 93 4.82 2.78 -14.71
N MET A 94 5.05 2.61 -13.42
CA MET A 94 3.98 2.58 -12.42
C MET A 94 4.40 3.41 -11.22
N ILE A 95 3.56 4.37 -10.82
CA ILE A 95 3.79 5.11 -9.57
C ILE A 95 2.91 4.46 -8.50
N VAL A 96 3.55 3.97 -7.44
CA VAL A 96 2.88 3.26 -6.35
C VAL A 96 3.00 4.00 -5.04
N GLN A 97 1.93 4.01 -4.24
CA GLN A 97 2.00 4.36 -2.83
C GLN A 97 2.25 3.10 -1.99
N ALA A 98 3.23 3.16 -1.08
CA ALA A 98 3.46 2.09 -0.11
C ALA A 98 2.42 2.18 1.02
N THR A 99 1.48 1.24 1.06
CA THR A 99 0.42 1.18 2.07
C THR A 99 0.58 0.02 3.04
N ASN A 100 1.41 -0.96 2.69
CA ASN A 100 1.67 -2.12 3.53
C ASN A 100 3.17 -2.46 3.57
N THR A 101 3.55 -3.29 4.53
CA THR A 101 4.86 -3.93 4.60
C THR A 101 4.68 -5.41 4.33
N GLY A 102 5.48 -5.97 3.42
CA GLY A 102 5.57 -7.42 3.28
C GLY A 102 6.77 -7.95 4.07
N GLY A 103 6.49 -8.55 5.24
CA GLY A 103 7.53 -8.98 6.18
C GLY A 103 8.35 -10.20 5.71
N ASP A 104 7.83 -10.95 4.74
CA ASP A 104 8.46 -12.08 4.06
C ASP A 104 9.23 -11.66 2.80
N LEU A 105 9.12 -10.40 2.40
CA LEU A 105 9.75 -9.90 1.19
C LEU A 105 11.26 -9.70 1.39
N GLY A 106 12.04 -10.00 0.35
CA GLY A 106 13.45 -9.61 0.28
C GLY A 106 13.66 -8.10 0.24
N SER A 107 14.93 -7.67 0.27
CA SER A 107 15.28 -6.25 0.17
C SER A 107 14.87 -5.64 -1.17
N ASN A 108 14.32 -4.42 -1.13
CA ASN A 108 13.84 -3.63 -2.28
C ASN A 108 12.74 -4.32 -3.10
N HIS A 109 11.83 -5.01 -2.42
CA HIS A 109 10.72 -5.72 -3.04
C HIS A 109 9.42 -4.92 -2.90
N PHE A 110 8.67 -4.86 -4.00
CA PHE A 110 7.33 -4.30 -4.10
C PHE A 110 6.36 -5.42 -4.49
N ASP A 111 5.43 -5.74 -3.60
CA ASP A 111 4.28 -6.59 -3.88
C ASP A 111 3.10 -5.70 -4.27
N ILE A 112 2.80 -5.66 -5.57
CA ILE A 112 1.84 -4.71 -6.16
C ILE A 112 0.42 -5.19 -5.86
N SER A 113 -0.40 -4.32 -5.27
CA SER A 113 -1.83 -4.57 -5.07
C SER A 113 -2.54 -4.63 -6.43
N ILE A 114 -3.22 -5.74 -6.72
CA ILE A 114 -3.98 -5.99 -7.96
C ILE A 114 -5.31 -6.65 -7.60
#